data_AF-A0A5J5LJM8-F1
#
_entry.id   AF-A0A5J5LJM8-F1
#
_cell.length_a   1.000
_cell.length_b   1.000
_cell.length_c   1.000
_cell.angle_alpha   90.00
_cell.angle_beta   90.00
_cell.angle_gamma   90.00
#
_symmetry.space_group_name_H-M   'P 1'
#
loop_
_entity.id
_entity.type
_entity.pdbx_description
1 polymer ?
#
loop_
_entity_poly.entity_id
_entity_poly.type
_entity_poly.pdbx_seq_one_letter_code
_entity_poly.pdbx_strand_id
1 'polypeptide(L)'
;MLGIVVSHADAASMHIGEHLRSLRDWETSVDETRPDDEGGGTVYQIDSVELREFEALHLDIENVAAAFDDPDLLVFASKHAGETDELLTAHHTGNFGVAEYGGEDGQFARACPGAHKAVVSALQRHAPPDYEVGMECTHHGPTAVGVPSMFVEVGSAEPQWEDPDAAEAAARAILDLADEPADKPRENGTRRHLLGVGGGHYAPRFERVVRETDWAVGHIAANWSLDALAEWADSDEERDAVLERALAASAADYALMEGDRPDLTAAIESLGYRVVSETFVRETTGVDLGLVETLEDAVRPVDDGLRFGELASGYDGEWTVIDLPNELISDVRGVDSEALRETIERQSIAYATEQNGTVLTGPIVCPAATEIEAVVEPLVEILERRFDSVDWTADELVARETAFDPDLARTAGIPEGPKFGKLASGQSVEIDGEEIDPERFQRERIRRYTL
;
A
#
# COMPACT_ATOMS: atom_id res chain seq x y z
N MET A 1 19.04 18.51 6.97
CA MET A 1 19.75 18.04 8.17
C MET A 1 18.80 17.27 9.06
N LEU A 2 19.21 16.12 9.61
CA LEU A 2 18.50 15.37 10.64
C LEU A 2 18.94 15.86 12.03
N GLY A 3 18.00 16.31 12.85
CA GLY A 3 18.26 16.54 14.27
C GLY A 3 17.75 15.38 15.14
N ILE A 4 18.53 14.98 16.13
CA ILE A 4 18.21 13.90 17.06
C ILE A 4 18.07 14.47 18.47
N VAL A 5 16.93 14.21 19.10
CA VAL A 5 16.60 14.66 20.44
C VAL A 5 16.73 13.49 21.42
N VAL A 6 17.63 13.63 22.38
CA VAL A 6 17.82 12.70 23.50
C VAL A 6 17.38 13.38 24.80
N SER A 7 16.68 12.67 25.67
CA SER A 7 16.19 13.20 26.95
C SER A 7 16.84 12.49 28.13
N HIS A 8 17.38 13.26 29.09
CA HIS A 8 17.87 12.74 30.37
C HIS A 8 16.76 12.23 31.30
N ALA A 9 15.50 12.65 31.08
CA ALA A 9 14.35 12.15 31.83
C ALA A 9 13.84 10.77 31.35
N ASP A 10 14.43 10.23 30.28
CA ASP A 10 14.07 8.94 29.71
C ASP A 10 15.30 8.00 29.63
N ALA A 11 15.25 6.92 30.41
CA ALA A 11 16.32 5.92 30.46
C ALA A 11 16.56 5.23 29.10
N ALA A 12 15.50 4.92 28.33
CA ALA A 12 15.68 4.32 27.00
C ALA A 12 16.31 5.32 26.04
N SER A 13 15.88 6.59 26.10
CA SER A 13 16.44 7.68 25.30
C SER A 13 17.94 7.84 25.54
N MET A 14 18.36 7.86 26.81
CA MET A 14 19.77 7.93 27.18
C MET A 14 20.56 6.73 26.65
N HIS A 15 20.00 5.54 26.75
CA HIS A 15 20.63 4.32 26.26
C HIS A 15 20.79 4.33 24.73
N ILE A 16 19.75 4.72 23.98
CA ILE A 16 19.83 4.95 22.52
C ILE A 16 20.89 6.02 22.22
N GLY A 17 20.92 7.12 22.99
CA GLY A 17 21.91 8.19 22.87
C GLY A 17 23.35 7.70 23.03
N GLU A 18 23.61 6.83 24.00
CA GLU A 18 24.92 6.19 24.17
C GLU A 18 25.33 5.39 22.93
N HIS A 19 24.42 4.60 22.37
CA HIS A 19 24.67 3.85 21.14
C HIS A 19 24.89 4.78 19.94
N LEU A 20 24.07 5.82 19.75
CA LEU A 20 24.24 6.84 18.70
C LEU A 20 25.65 7.44 18.73
N ARG A 21 26.11 7.82 19.93
CA ARG A 21 27.46 8.38 20.13
C ARG A 21 28.59 7.36 19.90
N SER A 22 28.34 6.07 20.15
CA SER A 22 29.35 5.03 19.96
C SER A 22 29.48 4.51 18.53
N LEU A 23 28.41 4.63 17.72
CA LEU A 23 28.36 4.09 16.35
C LEU A 23 29.09 4.95 15.31
N ARG A 24 29.39 6.21 15.64
CA ARG A 24 30.01 7.20 14.73
C ARG A 24 31.05 8.03 15.46
N ASP A 25 32.01 8.57 14.70
CA ASP A 25 32.98 9.53 15.20
C ASP A 25 32.41 10.95 15.07
N TRP A 26 31.78 11.45 16.13
CA TRP A 26 31.12 12.76 16.13
C TRP A 26 32.11 13.91 16.32
N GLU A 27 31.93 14.99 15.55
CA GLU A 27 32.53 16.28 15.89
C GLU A 27 31.74 16.90 17.06
N THR A 28 32.44 17.38 18.08
CA THR A 28 31.82 17.96 19.27
C THR A 28 32.13 19.45 19.38
N SER A 29 31.10 20.23 19.67
CA SER A 29 31.20 21.65 19.96
C SER A 29 30.39 22.01 21.21
N VAL A 30 30.56 23.24 21.70
CA VAL A 30 29.81 23.75 22.86
C VAL A 30 28.95 24.93 22.44
N ASP A 31 27.63 24.82 22.61
CA ASP A 31 26.67 25.90 22.41
C ASP A 31 26.40 26.61 23.73
N GLU A 32 27.10 27.74 23.93
CA GLU A 32 26.91 28.61 25.10
C GLU A 32 25.73 29.60 24.95
N THR A 33 25.03 29.59 23.81
CA THR A 33 23.93 30.53 23.53
C THR A 33 22.59 30.07 24.08
N ARG A 34 22.51 28.79 24.45
CA ARG A 34 21.32 28.09 24.96
C ARG A 34 21.67 27.34 26.25
N PRO A 35 20.74 27.22 27.21
CA PRO A 35 20.96 26.42 28.42
C PRO A 35 21.19 24.93 28.11
N ASP A 36 22.09 24.26 28.85
CA ASP A 36 22.40 22.83 28.70
C ASP A 36 21.14 21.94 28.82
N ASP A 37 20.20 22.29 29.71
CA ASP A 37 18.95 21.55 29.93
C ASP A 37 17.92 21.72 28.80
N GLU A 38 18.13 22.69 27.90
CA GLU A 38 17.27 22.99 26.75
C GLU A 38 17.94 22.70 25.40
N GLY A 39 18.94 21.81 25.35
CA GLY A 39 19.65 21.45 24.12
C GLY A 39 20.87 22.31 23.82
N GLY A 40 21.32 23.14 24.77
CA GLY A 40 22.62 23.81 24.72
C GLY A 40 23.76 22.88 25.13
N GLY A 41 24.88 23.46 25.53
CA GLY A 41 26.00 22.66 26.03
C GLY A 41 26.65 21.84 24.92
N THR A 42 26.82 20.53 25.10
CA THR A 42 27.54 19.71 24.11
C THR A 42 26.67 19.38 22.91
N VAL A 43 27.11 19.80 21.73
CA VAL A 43 26.47 19.49 20.44
C VAL A 43 27.34 18.47 19.71
N TYR A 44 26.72 17.39 19.24
CA TYR A 44 27.37 16.35 18.44
C TYR A 44 26.93 16.51 16.99
N GLN A 45 27.87 16.64 16.06
CA GLN A 45 27.59 16.78 14.62
C GLN A 45 28.40 15.77 13.79
N ILE A 46 27.76 15.22 12.77
CA ILE A 46 28.41 14.44 11.70
C ILE A 46 27.64 14.62 10.41
N ASP A 47 28.32 15.00 9.33
CA ASP A 47 27.73 15.20 8.01
C ASP A 47 26.43 16.05 8.06
N SER A 48 25.28 15.44 7.77
CA SER A 48 23.94 16.05 7.78
C SER A 48 23.15 15.78 9.06
N VAL A 49 23.79 15.33 10.14
CA VAL A 49 23.16 14.91 11.40
C VAL A 49 23.69 15.72 12.59
N GLU A 50 22.76 16.18 13.43
CA GLU A 50 23.05 16.87 14.68
C GLU A 50 22.30 16.20 15.84
N LEU A 51 22.98 15.95 16.96
CA LEU A 51 22.40 15.37 18.17
C LEU A 51 22.54 16.33 19.34
N ARG A 52 21.43 16.53 20.06
CA ARG A 52 21.36 17.35 21.28
C ARG A 52 20.61 16.62 22.39
N GLU A 53 21.02 16.91 23.62
CA GLU A 53 20.46 16.34 24.84
C GLU A 53 19.64 17.38 25.60
N PHE A 54 18.54 16.95 26.22
CA PHE A 54 17.59 17.81 26.94
C PHE A 54 17.28 17.21 28.31
N GLU A 55 16.95 18.02 29.30
CA GLU A 55 16.64 17.52 30.65
C GLU A 55 15.18 17.06 30.79
N ALA A 56 14.24 17.74 30.12
CA ALA A 56 12.81 17.44 30.21
C ALA A 56 12.40 16.20 29.40
N LEU A 57 11.25 15.61 29.72
CA LEU A 57 10.62 14.56 28.90
C LEU A 57 10.26 15.12 27.52
N HIS A 58 10.45 14.34 26.45
CA HIS A 58 10.26 14.82 25.07
C HIS A 58 8.87 15.41 24.82
N LEU A 59 7.82 14.82 25.41
CA LEU A 59 6.43 15.27 25.26
C LEU A 59 6.17 16.70 25.78
N ASP A 60 7.05 17.21 26.65
CA ASP A 60 6.98 18.55 27.24
C ASP A 60 7.89 19.57 26.51
N ILE A 61 8.64 19.16 25.49
CA ILE A 61 9.59 20.01 24.77
C ILE A 61 8.96 20.59 23.51
N GLU A 62 8.40 21.79 23.62
CA GLU A 62 7.86 22.52 22.48
C GLU A 62 8.93 23.29 21.69
N ASN A 63 8.68 23.48 20.39
CA ASN A 63 9.51 24.22 19.45
C ASN A 63 10.98 23.77 19.42
N VAL A 64 11.22 22.47 19.67
CA VAL A 64 12.55 21.88 19.82
C VAL A 64 13.44 22.10 18.57
N ALA A 65 12.85 22.27 17.38
CA ALA A 65 13.60 22.59 16.16
C ALA A 65 14.45 23.87 16.27
N ALA A 66 14.03 24.83 17.10
CA ALA A 66 14.78 26.06 17.33
C ALA A 66 16.09 25.84 18.10
N ALA A 67 16.32 24.64 18.65
CA ALA A 67 17.60 24.26 19.24
C ALA A 67 18.63 23.82 18.19
N PHE A 68 18.21 23.46 16.97
CA PHE A 68 19.09 22.92 15.94
C PHE A 68 19.38 23.96 14.84
N ASP A 69 20.45 23.75 14.08
CA ASP A 69 20.79 24.60 12.91
C ASP A 69 20.01 24.16 11.66
N ASP A 70 18.82 24.74 11.45
CA ASP A 70 17.96 24.54 10.27
C ASP A 70 17.69 23.05 9.93
N PRO A 71 17.09 22.26 10.86
CA PRO A 71 16.78 20.86 10.60
C PRO A 71 15.65 20.72 9.56
N ASP A 72 15.74 19.70 8.69
CA ASP A 72 14.65 19.32 7.78
C ASP A 72 13.73 18.25 8.40
N LEU A 73 14.26 17.53 9.39
CA LEU A 73 13.61 16.41 10.07
C LEU A 73 14.13 16.32 11.50
N LEU A 74 13.24 16.02 12.44
CA LEU A 74 13.61 15.70 13.82
C LEU A 74 13.15 14.31 14.23
N VAL A 75 13.99 13.63 15.00
CA VAL A 75 13.66 12.35 15.63
C VAL A 75 13.85 12.44 17.13
N PHE A 76 12.81 12.09 17.87
CA PHE A 76 12.88 11.87 19.31
C PHE A 76 13.23 10.41 19.56
N ALA A 77 14.42 10.14 20.09
CA ALA A 77 14.78 8.81 20.58
C ALA A 77 14.11 8.61 21.93
N SER A 78 13.17 7.68 22.07
CA SER A 78 12.28 7.60 23.23
C SER A 78 12.04 6.16 23.67
N LYS A 79 11.43 5.98 24.83
CA LYS A 79 10.80 4.72 25.22
C LYS A 79 9.37 4.64 24.70
N HIS A 80 8.94 3.41 24.40
CA HIS A 80 7.53 3.06 24.40
C HIS A 80 7.19 2.40 25.75
N ALA A 81 6.10 2.82 26.38
CA ALA A 81 5.61 2.25 27.63
C ALA A 81 4.22 1.64 27.43
N GLY A 82 4.14 0.31 27.40
CA GLY A 82 2.92 -0.41 27.09
C GLY A 82 2.85 -1.81 27.69
N GLU A 83 1.75 -2.51 27.42
CA GLU A 83 1.55 -3.91 27.85
C GLU A 83 1.96 -4.94 26.77
N THR A 84 2.71 -4.50 25.76
CA THR A 84 3.27 -5.36 24.71
C THR A 84 4.57 -6.03 25.15
N ASP A 85 5.00 -7.03 24.39
CA ASP A 85 6.30 -7.69 24.57
C ASP A 85 7.43 -6.82 23.97
N GLU A 86 8.53 -7.43 23.51
CA GLU A 86 9.66 -6.77 22.86
C GLU A 86 9.26 -6.07 21.55
N LEU A 87 9.32 -4.74 21.51
CA LEU A 87 8.79 -3.94 20.40
C LEU A 87 9.69 -2.75 20.07
N LEU A 88 9.93 -2.52 18.77
CA LEU A 88 10.48 -1.29 18.24
C LEU A 88 9.44 -0.57 17.39
N THR A 89 9.21 0.71 17.64
CA THR A 89 8.16 1.47 16.94
C THR A 89 8.63 2.83 16.46
N ALA A 90 7.80 3.44 15.63
CA ALA A 90 7.86 4.85 15.33
C ALA A 90 6.47 5.43 15.08
N HIS A 91 6.23 6.68 15.46
CA HIS A 91 4.96 7.38 15.21
C HIS A 91 5.09 8.90 15.22
N HIS A 92 4.04 9.55 14.75
CA HIS A 92 3.88 11.00 14.75
C HIS A 92 3.06 11.45 15.96
N THR A 93 3.36 12.63 16.51
CA THR A 93 2.67 13.19 17.67
C THR A 93 1.48 14.07 17.30
N GLY A 94 0.44 14.06 18.13
CA GLY A 94 -0.79 14.76 17.88
C GLY A 94 -1.94 14.31 18.78
N ASN A 95 -2.92 15.19 18.96
CA ASN A 95 -4.10 14.93 19.79
C ASN A 95 -5.36 15.20 18.95
N PHE A 96 -6.20 14.18 18.75
CA PHE A 96 -7.49 14.33 18.06
C PHE A 96 -8.58 14.96 18.96
N GLY A 97 -8.44 14.84 20.28
CA GLY A 97 -9.31 15.47 21.27
C GLY A 97 -8.48 16.15 22.35
N VAL A 98 -8.78 15.89 23.61
CA VAL A 98 -8.06 16.45 24.77
C VAL A 98 -6.60 15.99 24.79
N ALA A 99 -5.67 16.93 24.95
CA ALA A 99 -4.25 16.70 25.13
C ALA A 99 -3.90 16.34 26.58
N GLU A 100 -4.04 15.07 26.95
CA GLU A 100 -3.73 14.61 28.32
C GLU A 100 -2.22 14.43 28.58
N TYR A 101 -1.44 14.17 27.53
CA TYR A 101 -0.02 13.81 27.60
C TYR A 101 0.84 14.72 26.71
N GLY A 102 0.70 16.03 26.91
CA GLY A 102 1.48 17.06 26.20
C GLY A 102 0.85 17.53 24.89
N GLY A 103 1.29 18.71 24.45
CA GLY A 103 0.76 19.40 23.27
C GLY A 103 -0.62 20.05 23.49
N GLU A 104 -1.28 20.38 22.39
CA GLU A 104 -2.57 21.10 22.37
C GLU A 104 -3.71 20.25 21.79
N ASP A 105 -4.93 20.51 22.25
CA ASP A 105 -6.15 19.84 21.80
C ASP A 105 -6.41 20.00 20.29
N GLY A 106 -6.72 18.91 19.59
CA GLY A 106 -6.98 18.93 18.15
C GLY A 106 -5.77 19.31 17.29
N GLN A 107 -4.57 19.43 17.86
CA GLN A 107 -3.35 19.82 17.15
C GLN A 107 -2.43 18.64 16.86
N PHE A 108 -1.59 18.80 15.85
CA PHE A 108 -0.70 17.77 15.35
C PHE A 108 0.67 18.37 15.05
N ALA A 109 1.74 17.65 15.38
CA ALA A 109 3.06 17.98 14.84
C ALA A 109 3.06 17.72 13.33
N ARG A 110 3.96 18.37 12.59
CA ARG A 110 4.13 18.06 11.17
C ARG A 110 4.66 16.63 11.04
N ALA A 111 3.90 15.74 10.41
CA ALA A 111 4.34 14.36 10.15
C ALA A 111 5.51 14.32 9.16
N CYS A 112 6.21 13.19 9.11
CA CYS A 112 7.27 12.91 8.14
C CYS A 112 7.04 11.55 7.44
N PRO A 113 6.00 11.39 6.61
CA PRO A 113 5.60 10.09 6.07
C PRO A 113 6.71 9.36 5.29
N GLY A 114 7.53 10.11 4.54
CA GLY A 114 8.65 9.57 3.77
C GLY A 114 9.71 8.94 4.68
N ALA A 115 10.16 9.71 5.68
CA ALA A 115 11.14 9.26 6.68
C ALA A 115 10.57 8.18 7.61
N HIS A 116 9.28 8.24 7.95
CA HIS A 116 8.61 7.23 8.77
C HIS A 116 8.61 5.86 8.08
N LYS A 117 8.30 5.82 6.79
CA LYS A 117 8.46 4.59 5.99
C LYS A 117 9.90 4.07 6.00
N ALA A 118 10.88 4.96 5.86
CA ALA A 118 12.29 4.60 5.88
C ALA A 118 12.72 4.03 7.24
N VAL A 119 12.29 4.64 8.35
CA VAL A 119 12.68 4.18 9.70
C VAL A 119 12.05 2.84 10.05
N VAL A 120 10.78 2.59 9.68
CA VAL A 120 10.14 1.27 9.89
C VAL A 120 10.91 0.17 9.14
N SER A 121 11.37 0.45 7.91
CA SER A 121 12.23 -0.47 7.17
C SER A 121 13.61 -0.65 7.83
N ALA A 122 14.20 0.43 8.36
CA ALA A 122 15.48 0.37 9.04
C ALA A 122 15.42 -0.40 10.37
N LEU A 123 14.40 -0.16 11.19
CA LEU A 123 14.13 -0.93 12.40
C LEU A 123 14.00 -2.41 12.06
N GLN A 124 13.25 -2.78 11.01
CA GLN A 124 13.15 -4.18 10.58
C GLN A 124 14.49 -4.82 10.22
N ARG A 125 15.42 -4.05 9.62
CA ARG A 125 16.74 -4.55 9.24
C ARG A 125 17.65 -4.75 10.44
N HIS A 126 17.53 -3.92 11.47
CA HIS A 126 18.43 -3.90 12.62
C HIS A 126 17.86 -4.58 13.86
N ALA A 127 16.55 -4.84 13.90
CA ALA A 127 15.86 -5.42 15.04
C ALA A 127 16.48 -6.76 15.47
N PRO A 128 16.68 -6.97 16.79
CA PRO A 128 17.02 -8.29 17.31
C PRO A 128 15.92 -9.31 16.97
N PRO A 129 16.25 -10.62 16.87
CA PRO A 129 15.30 -11.64 16.43
C PRO A 129 14.00 -11.75 17.24
N ASP A 130 14.03 -11.38 18.52
CA ASP A 130 12.89 -11.48 19.44
C ASP A 130 12.03 -10.20 19.46
N TYR A 131 12.47 -9.11 18.80
CA TYR A 131 11.72 -7.85 18.76
C TYR A 131 10.80 -7.79 17.54
N GLU A 132 9.54 -7.48 17.79
CA GLU A 132 8.63 -7.05 16.75
C GLU A 132 8.93 -5.60 16.34
N VAL A 133 8.59 -5.25 15.09
CA VAL A 133 8.71 -3.89 14.57
C VAL A 133 7.34 -3.45 14.11
N GLY A 134 6.87 -2.30 14.60
CA GLY A 134 5.53 -1.81 14.33
C GLY A 134 5.47 -0.30 14.10
N MET A 135 4.25 0.16 13.83
CA MET A 135 3.89 1.57 13.86
C MET A 135 2.92 1.80 15.01
N GLU A 136 2.86 3.02 15.52
CA GLU A 136 1.79 3.43 16.43
C GLU A 136 0.90 4.49 15.81
N CYS A 137 -0.33 4.57 16.30
CA CYS A 137 -1.24 5.63 15.93
C CYS A 137 -0.77 6.99 16.46
N THR A 138 -1.37 8.07 15.96
CA THR A 138 -0.99 9.41 16.40
C THR A 138 -1.53 9.68 17.80
N HIS A 139 -0.63 10.01 18.72
CA HIS A 139 -0.97 10.30 20.11
C HIS A 139 0.10 11.18 20.77
N HIS A 140 -0.28 11.78 21.90
CA HIS A 140 0.54 12.60 22.81
C HIS A 140 1.26 13.79 22.15
N GLY A 141 1.93 14.60 22.98
CA GLY A 141 2.72 15.75 22.56
C GLY A 141 4.19 15.44 22.26
N PRO A 142 4.97 16.42 21.79
CA PRO A 142 4.56 17.80 21.53
C PRO A 142 3.82 17.91 20.20
N THR A 143 2.90 18.87 20.09
CA THR A 143 2.22 19.21 18.83
C THR A 143 2.91 20.35 18.08
N ALA A 144 3.71 21.16 18.77
CA ALA A 144 4.50 22.24 18.20
C ALA A 144 5.99 21.86 18.22
N VAL A 145 6.52 21.35 17.10
CA VAL A 145 7.93 20.93 16.98
C VAL A 145 8.75 21.94 16.17
N GLY A 146 8.17 22.48 15.09
CA GLY A 146 8.76 23.47 14.19
C GLY A 146 9.14 22.92 12.82
N VAL A 147 9.41 21.62 12.71
CA VAL A 147 9.75 20.91 11.47
C VAL A 147 9.10 19.51 11.47
N PRO A 148 9.08 18.77 10.35
CA PRO A 148 8.61 17.39 10.34
C PRO A 148 9.31 16.52 11.40
N SER A 149 8.55 15.68 12.10
CA SER A 149 9.11 14.89 13.21
C SER A 149 8.37 13.61 13.53
N MET A 150 9.08 12.68 14.17
CA MET A 150 8.54 11.44 14.73
C MET A 150 9.29 10.99 15.98
N PHE A 151 8.66 10.12 16.74
CA PHE A 151 9.30 9.34 17.79
C PHE A 151 9.81 8.02 17.19
N VAL A 152 10.95 7.54 17.68
CA VAL A 152 11.50 6.21 17.40
C VAL A 152 11.81 5.57 18.74
N GLU A 153 11.17 4.43 19.00
CA GLU A 153 11.01 3.97 20.37
C GLU A 153 11.47 2.53 20.59
N VAL A 154 11.95 2.29 21.82
CA VAL A 154 12.23 0.95 22.37
C VAL A 154 11.19 0.64 23.43
N GLY A 155 10.49 -0.47 23.28
CA GLY A 155 9.42 -0.89 24.15
C GLY A 155 9.48 -2.36 24.56
N SER A 156 8.71 -2.76 25.56
CA SER A 156 7.60 -1.97 26.13
C SER A 156 7.73 -1.67 27.62
N ALA A 157 8.79 -2.18 28.27
CA ALA A 157 9.05 -2.02 29.69
C ALA A 157 10.56 -1.91 29.98
N GLU A 158 10.90 -1.70 31.27
CA GLU A 158 12.27 -1.51 31.76
C GLU A 158 13.29 -2.54 31.23
N PRO A 159 13.00 -3.86 31.16
CA PRO A 159 13.96 -4.83 30.60
C PRO A 159 14.35 -4.54 29.15
N GLN A 160 13.41 -4.05 28.33
CA GLN A 160 13.67 -3.69 26.94
C GLN A 160 14.34 -2.32 26.83
N TRP A 161 14.00 -1.36 27.70
CA TRP A 161 14.68 -0.06 27.74
C TRP A 161 16.17 -0.20 28.11
N GLU A 162 16.51 -1.19 28.93
CA GLU A 162 17.88 -1.54 29.32
C GLU A 162 18.58 -2.50 28.34
N ASP A 163 17.91 -2.94 27.26
CA ASP A 163 18.48 -3.89 26.30
C ASP A 163 19.42 -3.19 25.30
N PRO A 164 20.74 -3.50 25.31
CA PRO A 164 21.71 -2.85 24.45
C PRO A 164 21.50 -3.20 22.96
N ASP A 165 20.99 -4.39 22.65
CA ASP A 165 20.77 -4.79 21.26
C ASP A 165 19.58 -4.02 20.66
N ALA A 166 18.54 -3.77 21.47
CA ALA A 166 17.39 -2.95 21.08
C ALA A 166 17.76 -1.46 20.94
N ALA A 167 18.51 -0.91 21.90
CA ALA A 167 18.99 0.47 21.85
C ALA A 167 19.94 0.71 20.66
N GLU A 168 20.84 -0.24 20.37
CA GLU A 168 21.69 -0.20 19.18
C GLU A 168 20.86 -0.25 17.89
N ALA A 169 19.84 -1.12 17.82
CA ALA A 169 18.97 -1.24 16.66
C ALA A 169 18.23 0.07 16.37
N ALA A 170 17.64 0.71 17.40
CA ALA A 170 17.00 2.01 17.28
C ALA A 170 18.01 3.10 16.85
N ALA A 171 19.20 3.15 17.47
CA ALA A 171 20.24 4.10 17.10
C ALA A 171 20.68 3.97 15.63
N ARG A 172 20.86 2.73 15.14
CA ARG A 172 21.18 2.46 13.73
C ARG A 172 20.06 2.88 12.80
N ALA A 173 18.80 2.60 13.16
CA ALA A 173 17.65 3.00 12.37
C ALA A 173 17.51 4.52 12.26
N ILE A 174 17.76 5.25 13.35
CA ILE A 174 17.76 6.73 13.35
C ILE A 174 18.88 7.27 12.46
N LEU A 175 20.10 6.73 12.55
CA LEU A 175 21.22 7.17 11.72
C LEU A 175 21.01 6.90 10.23
N ASP A 176 20.27 5.84 9.87
CA ASP A 176 19.92 5.54 8.48
C ASP A 176 18.97 6.58 7.85
N LEU A 177 18.42 7.52 8.64
CA LEU A 177 17.58 8.62 8.15
C LEU A 177 18.34 9.88 7.72
N ALA A 178 19.68 9.93 7.88
CA ALA A 178 20.47 11.13 7.65
C ALA A 178 20.23 11.81 6.28
N ASP A 179 19.91 11.01 5.26
CA ASP A 179 19.67 11.46 3.88
C ASP A 179 18.23 11.19 3.41
N GLU A 180 17.34 10.75 4.29
CA GLU A 180 15.95 10.44 3.94
C GLU A 180 15.06 11.69 4.02
N PRO A 181 14.31 12.02 2.95
CA PRO A 181 13.42 13.18 2.98
C PRO A 181 12.21 12.92 3.88
N ALA A 182 11.77 13.95 4.60
CA ALA A 182 10.57 13.87 5.43
C ALA A 182 9.31 13.47 4.63
N ASP A 183 9.22 13.89 3.37
CA ASP A 183 8.09 13.63 2.48
C ASP A 183 8.50 12.81 1.26
N LYS A 184 7.58 11.97 0.75
CA LYS A 184 7.67 11.41 -0.60
C LYS A 184 7.63 12.51 -1.65
N PRO A 185 8.31 12.38 -2.81
CA PRO A 185 8.31 13.41 -3.86
C PRO A 185 6.88 13.74 -4.32
N ARG A 186 6.70 14.97 -4.84
CA ARG A 186 5.42 15.34 -5.45
C ARG A 186 5.29 14.68 -6.82
N GLU A 187 4.08 14.26 -7.13
CA GLU A 187 3.69 13.57 -8.36
C GLU A 187 2.26 14.01 -8.67
N ASN A 188 1.99 14.42 -9.92
CA ASN A 188 0.67 14.94 -10.33
C ASN A 188 0.04 15.97 -9.37
N GLY A 189 0.84 16.93 -8.89
CA GLY A 189 0.37 17.95 -7.94
C GLY A 189 0.16 17.48 -6.49
N THR A 190 0.23 16.17 -6.22
CA THR A 190 -0.01 15.53 -4.92
C THR A 190 1.24 14.79 -4.41
N ARG A 191 1.09 13.97 -3.36
CA ARG A 191 2.07 13.01 -2.83
C ARG A 191 1.36 11.70 -2.51
N ARG A 192 2.10 10.59 -2.52
CA ARG A 192 1.63 9.27 -2.05
C ARG A 192 1.58 9.19 -0.52
N HIS A 193 0.87 10.13 0.08
CA HIS A 193 0.71 10.26 1.51
C HIS A 193 -0.74 9.97 1.90
N LEU A 194 -0.93 9.23 2.97
CA LEU A 194 -2.23 8.87 3.51
C LEU A 194 -2.41 9.46 4.91
N LEU A 195 -3.61 9.98 5.20
CA LEU A 195 -4.15 9.92 6.55
C LEU A 195 -4.70 8.51 6.79
N GLY A 196 -4.23 7.83 7.83
CA GLY A 196 -4.84 6.58 8.30
C GLY A 196 -6.04 6.87 9.21
N VAL A 197 -7.15 6.19 9.00
CA VAL A 197 -8.36 6.38 9.82
C VAL A 197 -8.94 5.04 10.25
N GLY A 198 -9.15 4.85 11.55
CA GLY A 198 -9.63 3.62 12.17
C GLY A 198 -8.50 2.70 12.65
N GLY A 199 -8.87 1.49 13.06
CA GLY A 199 -7.94 0.49 13.57
C GLY A 199 -7.58 0.67 15.06
N GLY A 200 -6.64 -0.15 15.53
CA GLY A 200 -6.12 -0.12 16.90
C GLY A 200 -4.86 0.74 17.05
N HIS A 201 -4.30 0.76 18.26
CA HIS A 201 -3.10 1.53 18.60
C HIS A 201 -1.90 1.20 17.70
N TYR A 202 -1.63 -0.08 17.44
CA TYR A 202 -0.49 -0.54 16.64
C TYR A 202 -0.76 -0.62 15.13
N ALA A 203 -1.90 -0.12 14.65
CA ALA A 203 -2.11 0.23 13.25
C ALA A 203 -1.66 -0.80 12.16
N PRO A 204 -1.94 -2.12 12.28
CA PRO A 204 -1.33 -3.16 11.44
C PRO A 204 -1.67 -3.04 9.94
N ARG A 205 -2.84 -2.48 9.60
CA ARG A 205 -3.21 -2.23 8.21
C ARG A 205 -2.32 -1.16 7.56
N PHE A 206 -2.05 -0.09 8.29
CA PHE A 206 -1.22 1.01 7.82
C PHE A 206 0.25 0.60 7.77
N GLU A 207 0.71 -0.20 8.74
CA GLU A 207 2.02 -0.84 8.71
C GLU A 207 2.21 -1.67 7.44
N ARG A 208 1.24 -2.53 7.11
CA ARG A 208 1.27 -3.33 5.88
C ARG A 208 1.38 -2.45 4.63
N VAL A 209 0.63 -1.35 4.54
CA VAL A 209 0.72 -0.39 3.44
C VAL A 209 2.14 0.19 3.34
N VAL A 210 2.69 0.67 4.45
CA VAL A 210 4.04 1.22 4.51
C VAL A 210 5.10 0.18 4.14
N ARG A 211 4.88 -1.11 4.40
CA ARG A 211 5.83 -2.17 4.04
C ARG A 211 5.72 -2.66 2.60
N GLU A 212 4.51 -2.78 2.07
CA GLU A 212 4.25 -3.53 0.83
C GLU A 212 4.03 -2.64 -0.40
N THR A 213 3.88 -1.32 -0.24
CA THR A 213 3.55 -0.39 -1.34
C THR A 213 4.56 0.75 -1.46
N ASP A 214 4.42 1.64 -2.42
CA ASP A 214 5.21 2.89 -2.50
C ASP A 214 4.59 4.06 -1.72
N TRP A 215 3.40 3.86 -1.15
CA TRP A 215 2.70 4.82 -0.32
C TRP A 215 3.32 4.96 1.07
N ALA A 216 3.13 6.13 1.65
CA ALA A 216 3.55 6.49 2.99
C ALA A 216 2.36 6.98 3.82
N VAL A 217 2.42 6.81 5.13
CA VAL A 217 1.33 7.16 6.05
C VAL A 217 1.81 8.28 6.98
N GLY A 218 1.02 9.34 7.10
CA GLY A 218 1.24 10.41 8.06
C GLY A 218 0.57 10.11 9.39
N HIS A 219 -0.38 10.96 9.78
CA HIS A 219 -1.16 10.73 10.99
C HIS A 219 -2.09 9.54 10.85
N ILE A 220 -2.39 8.91 11.98
CA ILE A 220 -3.31 7.77 12.08
C ILE A 220 -4.30 8.06 13.20
N ALA A 221 -5.56 8.25 12.84
CA ALA A 221 -6.68 8.41 13.76
C ALA A 221 -7.21 7.03 14.17
N ALA A 222 -6.67 6.42 15.21
CA ALA A 222 -7.17 5.13 15.71
C ALA A 222 -8.62 5.25 16.20
N ASN A 223 -9.29 4.11 16.41
CA ASN A 223 -10.70 4.11 16.84
C ASN A 223 -10.94 4.93 18.12
N TRP A 224 -10.06 4.81 19.13
CA TRP A 224 -10.16 5.58 20.36
C TRP A 224 -9.90 7.08 20.13
N SER A 225 -9.05 7.44 19.17
CA SER A 225 -8.79 8.83 18.80
C SER A 225 -10.01 9.47 18.13
N LEU A 226 -10.73 8.69 17.31
CA LEU A 226 -12.00 9.11 16.70
C LEU A 226 -13.11 9.26 17.75
N ASP A 227 -13.16 8.35 18.73
CA ASP A 227 -14.09 8.47 19.85
C ASP A 227 -13.78 9.75 20.68
N ALA A 228 -12.50 9.99 20.98
CA ALA A 228 -12.06 11.20 21.68
C ALA A 228 -12.40 12.49 20.90
N LEU A 229 -12.23 12.48 19.58
CA LEU A 229 -12.64 13.60 18.72
C LEU A 229 -14.15 13.83 18.77
N ALA A 230 -14.95 12.76 18.70
CA ALA A 230 -16.40 12.84 18.74
C ALA A 230 -16.93 13.33 20.10
N GLU A 231 -16.23 13.03 21.19
CA GLU A 231 -16.54 13.52 22.53
C GLU A 231 -16.09 14.98 22.74
N TRP A 232 -14.97 15.38 22.12
CA TRP A 232 -14.39 16.72 22.27
C TRP A 232 -15.06 17.78 21.39
N ALA A 233 -15.42 17.43 20.15
CA ALA A 233 -16.00 18.38 19.20
C ALA A 233 -17.47 18.70 19.53
N ASP A 234 -17.80 19.99 19.60
CA ASP A 234 -19.17 20.46 19.86
C ASP A 234 -20.06 20.44 18.59
N SER A 235 -19.46 20.23 17.42
CA SER A 235 -20.13 20.27 16.11
C SER A 235 -19.40 19.46 15.04
N ASP A 236 -20.12 19.14 13.95
CA ASP A 236 -19.52 18.52 12.76
C ASP A 236 -18.45 19.42 12.13
N GLU A 237 -18.66 20.74 12.12
CA GLU A 237 -17.69 21.71 11.60
C GLU A 237 -16.37 21.70 12.39
N GLU A 238 -16.43 21.54 13.71
CA GLU A 238 -15.23 21.45 14.55
C GLU A 238 -14.50 20.12 14.37
N ARG A 239 -15.25 19.01 14.27
CA ARG A 239 -14.69 17.70 13.92
C ARG A 239 -13.96 17.77 12.58
N ASP A 240 -14.61 18.31 11.56
CA ASP A 240 -14.08 18.37 10.21
C ASP A 240 -12.83 19.26 10.13
N ALA A 241 -12.79 20.36 10.90
CA ALA A 241 -11.60 21.18 11.05
C ALA A 241 -10.42 20.46 11.74
N VAL A 242 -10.67 19.50 12.65
CA VAL A 242 -9.60 18.64 13.20
C VAL A 242 -9.11 17.66 12.14
N LEU A 243 -10.01 17.03 11.38
CA LEU A 243 -9.63 16.11 10.31
C LEU A 243 -8.82 16.81 9.21
N GLU A 244 -9.22 18.02 8.81
CA GLU A 244 -8.47 18.85 7.86
C GLU A 244 -7.06 19.17 8.38
N ARG A 245 -6.93 19.52 9.67
CA ARG A 245 -5.63 19.73 10.31
C ARG A 245 -4.77 18.46 10.29
N ALA A 246 -5.33 17.29 10.56
CA ALA A 246 -4.59 16.02 10.51
C ALA A 246 -4.11 15.69 9.08
N LEU A 247 -4.94 15.94 8.06
CA LEU A 247 -4.55 15.78 6.65
C LEU A 247 -3.46 16.76 6.24
N ALA A 248 -3.60 18.04 6.60
CA ALA A 248 -2.61 19.07 6.33
C ALA A 248 -1.27 18.78 7.02
N ALA A 249 -1.30 18.39 8.31
CA ALA A 249 -0.12 17.99 9.07
C ALA A 249 0.53 16.70 8.54
N SER A 250 -0.24 15.84 7.84
CA SER A 250 0.28 14.69 7.10
C SER A 250 0.86 15.06 5.73
N ALA A 251 0.62 16.28 5.23
CA ALA A 251 0.76 16.64 3.82
C ALA A 251 0.16 15.57 2.89
N ALA A 252 -1.03 15.11 3.24
CA ALA A 252 -1.76 14.06 2.54
C ALA A 252 -2.97 14.64 1.81
N ASP A 253 -3.16 14.23 0.56
CA ASP A 253 -4.36 14.51 -0.23
C ASP A 253 -5.34 13.31 -0.24
N TYR A 254 -4.88 12.18 0.32
CA TYR A 254 -5.59 10.90 0.36
C TYR A 254 -5.81 10.42 1.79
N ALA A 255 -6.91 9.71 2.02
CA ALA A 255 -7.19 9.02 3.28
C ALA A 255 -7.49 7.53 3.03
N LEU A 256 -7.00 6.66 3.91
CA LEU A 256 -7.28 5.23 3.89
C LEU A 256 -8.09 4.85 5.13
N MET A 257 -9.30 4.34 4.91
CA MET A 257 -10.24 3.97 5.97
C MET A 257 -10.11 2.50 6.36
N GLU A 258 -10.02 2.23 7.66
CA GLU A 258 -10.23 0.93 8.28
C GLU A 258 -11.65 0.80 8.85
N GLY A 259 -12.40 -0.14 8.27
CA GLY A 259 -13.83 -0.33 8.55
C GLY A 259 -14.73 0.51 7.63
N ASP A 260 -16.03 0.24 7.71
CA ASP A 260 -17.06 0.95 6.96
C ASP A 260 -17.60 2.12 7.80
N ARG A 261 -17.29 3.35 7.37
CA ARG A 261 -17.58 4.60 8.10
C ARG A 261 -18.04 5.69 7.12
N PRO A 262 -19.22 5.54 6.49
CA PRO A 262 -19.65 6.40 5.38
C PRO A 262 -19.76 7.88 5.76
N ASP A 263 -20.11 8.19 7.02
CA ASP A 263 -20.21 9.57 7.49
C ASP A 263 -18.83 10.26 7.52
N LEU A 264 -17.78 9.56 7.97
CA LEU A 264 -16.42 10.10 7.95
C LEU A 264 -15.86 10.17 6.53
N THR A 265 -16.18 9.19 5.68
CA THR A 265 -15.84 9.26 4.25
C THR A 265 -16.41 10.52 3.62
N ALA A 266 -17.71 10.77 3.80
CA ALA A 266 -18.36 11.96 3.26
C ALA A 266 -17.77 13.27 3.83
N ALA A 267 -17.43 13.30 5.12
CA ALA A 267 -16.78 14.44 5.74
C ALA A 267 -15.42 14.76 5.09
N ILE A 268 -14.54 13.76 4.95
CA ILE A 268 -13.21 13.90 4.32
C ILE A 268 -13.34 14.33 2.85
N GLU A 269 -14.27 13.74 2.11
CA GLU A 269 -14.53 14.11 0.71
C GLU A 269 -15.07 15.54 0.57
N SER A 270 -15.91 15.99 1.52
CA SER A 270 -16.44 17.36 1.52
C SER A 270 -15.37 18.43 1.75
N LEU A 271 -14.26 18.05 2.41
CA LEU A 271 -13.08 18.88 2.61
C LEU A 271 -12.15 18.90 1.37
N GLY A 272 -12.47 18.13 0.32
CA GLY A 272 -11.70 18.10 -0.92
C GLY A 272 -10.59 17.06 -0.97
N TYR A 273 -10.57 16.12 -0.02
CA TYR A 273 -9.59 15.03 0.03
C TYR A 273 -10.19 13.74 -0.53
N ARG A 274 -9.34 12.87 -1.09
CA ARG A 274 -9.81 11.62 -1.71
C ARG A 274 -9.70 10.45 -0.73
N VAL A 275 -10.83 9.80 -0.43
CA VAL A 275 -10.80 8.53 0.29
C VAL A 275 -10.52 7.39 -0.68
N VAL A 276 -9.55 6.54 -0.36
CA VAL A 276 -9.11 5.42 -1.20
C VAL A 276 -9.20 4.10 -0.47
N SER A 277 -9.39 3.02 -1.22
CA SER A 277 -9.33 1.66 -0.69
C SER A 277 -7.89 1.15 -0.59
N GLU A 278 -7.68 0.03 0.12
CA GLU A 278 -6.38 -0.64 0.08
C GLU A 278 -6.09 -1.26 -1.31
N THR A 279 -7.13 -1.61 -2.07
CA THR A 279 -6.97 -2.04 -3.46
C THR A 279 -6.36 -0.93 -4.28
N PHE A 280 -6.88 0.30 -4.18
CA PHE A 280 -6.30 1.46 -4.85
C PHE A 280 -4.81 1.64 -4.51
N VAL A 281 -4.48 1.63 -3.21
CA VAL A 281 -3.10 1.81 -2.74
C VAL A 281 -2.15 0.72 -3.26
N ARG A 282 -2.62 -0.54 -3.32
CA ARG A 282 -1.83 -1.66 -3.85
C ARG A 282 -1.66 -1.59 -5.37
N GLU A 283 -2.77 -1.44 -6.10
CA GLU A 283 -2.77 -1.48 -7.57
C GLU A 283 -2.04 -0.28 -8.19
N THR A 284 -2.03 0.87 -7.51
CA THR A 284 -1.35 2.08 -8.00
C THR A 284 0.15 2.13 -7.65
N THR A 285 0.67 1.14 -6.92
CA THR A 285 2.10 1.09 -6.58
C THR A 285 2.93 0.96 -7.85
N GLY A 286 3.89 1.87 -8.05
CA GLY A 286 4.78 1.90 -9.20
C GLY A 286 4.16 2.44 -10.50
N VAL A 287 2.92 2.95 -10.46
CA VAL A 287 2.19 3.52 -11.60
C VAL A 287 1.95 5.00 -11.40
N ASP A 288 2.31 5.85 -12.38
CA ASP A 288 2.17 7.31 -12.28
C ASP A 288 0.73 7.75 -11.93
N LEU A 289 0.55 8.59 -10.90
CA LEU A 289 -0.78 9.01 -10.42
C LEU A 289 -1.57 9.82 -11.46
N GLY A 290 -0.89 10.53 -12.37
CA GLY A 290 -1.55 11.21 -13.49
C GLY A 290 -2.08 10.22 -14.52
N LEU A 291 -1.34 9.13 -14.77
CA LEU A 291 -1.81 8.01 -15.58
C LEU A 291 -3.00 7.29 -14.89
N VAL A 292 -2.92 7.05 -13.58
CA VAL A 292 -4.02 6.47 -12.79
C VAL A 292 -5.28 7.32 -12.93
N GLU A 293 -5.20 8.63 -12.67
CA GLU A 293 -6.33 9.56 -12.77
C GLU A 293 -6.96 9.54 -14.18
N THR A 294 -6.12 9.65 -15.21
CA THR A 294 -6.57 9.65 -16.60
C THR A 294 -7.28 8.34 -16.98
N LEU A 295 -6.81 7.19 -16.48
CA LEU A 295 -7.40 5.89 -16.77
C LEU A 295 -8.65 5.61 -15.93
N GLU A 296 -8.73 6.10 -14.70
CA GLU A 296 -9.96 6.03 -13.90
C GLU A 296 -11.10 6.80 -14.57
N ASP A 297 -10.80 7.99 -15.09
CA ASP A 297 -11.76 8.84 -15.79
C ASP A 297 -12.20 8.24 -17.14
N ALA A 298 -11.26 7.66 -17.90
CA ALA A 298 -11.54 7.18 -19.26
C ALA A 298 -12.08 5.75 -19.31
N VAL A 299 -11.73 4.90 -18.35
CA VAL A 299 -12.08 3.48 -18.34
C VAL A 299 -13.05 3.17 -17.21
N ARG A 300 -12.56 3.18 -15.97
CA ARG A 300 -13.34 3.00 -14.74
C ARG A 300 -12.46 3.18 -13.50
N PRO A 301 -13.04 3.45 -12.32
CA PRO A 301 -12.28 3.48 -11.06
C PRO A 301 -11.52 2.18 -10.76
N VAL A 302 -10.41 2.28 -10.02
CA VAL A 302 -9.65 1.10 -9.52
C VAL A 302 -10.52 0.22 -8.62
N ASP A 303 -11.34 0.85 -7.80
CA ASP A 303 -12.28 0.16 -6.91
C ASP A 303 -13.38 -0.58 -7.68
N ASP A 304 -13.66 -0.16 -8.92
CA ASP A 304 -14.59 -0.83 -9.85
C ASP A 304 -13.91 -1.86 -10.77
N GLY A 305 -12.63 -2.16 -10.52
CA GLY A 305 -11.91 -3.25 -11.20
C GLY A 305 -10.91 -2.82 -12.26
N LEU A 306 -10.50 -1.55 -12.33
CA LEU A 306 -9.33 -1.17 -13.13
C LEU A 306 -8.05 -1.74 -12.50
N ARG A 307 -7.24 -2.43 -13.30
CA ARG A 307 -5.95 -3.00 -12.91
C ARG A 307 -4.87 -2.55 -13.88
N PHE A 308 -3.62 -2.58 -13.44
CA PHE A 308 -2.49 -2.10 -14.23
C PHE A 308 -1.64 -3.27 -14.70
N GLY A 309 -1.23 -3.23 -15.98
CA GLY A 309 -0.33 -4.20 -16.57
C GLY A 309 1.14 -3.80 -16.41
N GLU A 310 2.05 -4.66 -16.89
CA GLU A 310 3.50 -4.46 -16.79
C GLU A 310 3.98 -3.20 -17.52
N LEU A 311 3.23 -2.73 -18.52
CA LEU A 311 3.60 -1.53 -19.28
C LEU A 311 3.23 -0.23 -18.56
N ALA A 312 2.51 -0.27 -17.44
CA ALA A 312 2.03 0.94 -16.75
C ALA A 312 3.16 1.74 -16.10
N SER A 313 4.17 1.05 -15.58
CA SER A 313 5.22 1.69 -14.79
C SER A 313 6.09 2.59 -15.67
N GLY A 314 6.13 3.88 -15.33
CA GLY A 314 6.90 4.89 -16.07
C GLY A 314 6.34 5.23 -17.46
N TYR A 315 5.09 4.87 -17.75
CA TYR A 315 4.46 5.14 -19.04
C TYR A 315 3.93 6.58 -19.15
N ASP A 316 4.38 7.33 -20.16
CA ASP A 316 4.02 8.74 -20.41
C ASP A 316 3.48 9.00 -21.83
N GLY A 317 3.19 7.93 -22.59
CA GLY A 317 2.76 7.99 -23.99
C GLY A 317 1.25 8.07 -24.20
N GLU A 318 0.85 8.22 -25.47
CA GLU A 318 -0.56 8.08 -25.87
C GLU A 318 -0.97 6.60 -25.84
N TRP A 319 -2.16 6.32 -25.31
CA TRP A 319 -2.73 4.99 -25.22
C TRP A 319 -4.04 4.88 -26.02
N THR A 320 -4.43 3.64 -26.33
CA THR A 320 -5.68 3.30 -26.98
C THR A 320 -6.39 2.18 -26.23
N VAL A 321 -7.69 2.06 -26.46
CA VAL A 321 -8.51 0.99 -25.90
C VAL A 321 -8.74 -0.07 -26.97
N ILE A 322 -8.40 -1.32 -26.65
CA ILE A 322 -8.73 -2.50 -27.44
C ILE A 322 -9.90 -3.19 -26.74
N ASP A 323 -11.05 -3.19 -27.40
CA ASP A 323 -12.27 -3.81 -26.92
C ASP A 323 -12.40 -5.20 -27.53
N LEU A 324 -12.21 -6.25 -26.72
CA LEU A 324 -12.34 -7.63 -27.16
C LEU A 324 -13.72 -8.17 -26.77
N PRO A 325 -14.32 -9.06 -27.56
CA PRO A 325 -15.59 -9.68 -27.20
C PRO A 325 -15.51 -10.40 -25.84
N ASN A 326 -16.47 -10.13 -24.95
CA ASN A 326 -16.57 -10.83 -23.66
C ASN A 326 -16.63 -12.35 -23.80
N GLU A 327 -17.25 -12.86 -24.87
CA GLU A 327 -17.28 -14.29 -25.18
C GLU A 327 -15.90 -14.85 -25.50
N LEU A 328 -15.05 -14.09 -26.21
CA LEU A 328 -13.67 -14.47 -26.49
C LEU A 328 -12.87 -14.58 -25.20
N ILE A 329 -12.91 -13.52 -24.37
CA ILE A 329 -12.22 -13.50 -23.07
C ILE A 329 -12.70 -14.66 -22.18
N SER A 330 -14.01 -14.91 -22.15
CA SER A 330 -14.59 -16.00 -21.37
C SER A 330 -14.15 -17.38 -21.86
N ASP A 331 -14.13 -17.61 -23.18
CA ASP A 331 -13.73 -18.90 -23.73
C ASP A 331 -12.21 -19.13 -23.57
N VAL A 332 -11.37 -18.11 -23.76
CA VAL A 332 -9.92 -18.17 -23.48
C VAL A 332 -9.67 -18.47 -22.00
N ARG A 333 -10.33 -17.75 -21.09
CA ARG A 333 -10.25 -17.98 -19.63
C ARG A 333 -10.68 -19.40 -19.25
N GLY A 334 -11.69 -19.93 -19.93
CA GLY A 334 -12.16 -21.30 -19.75
C GLY A 334 -11.17 -22.37 -20.23
N VAL A 335 -10.20 -22.01 -21.07
CA VAL A 335 -9.09 -22.88 -21.48
C VAL A 335 -7.92 -22.73 -20.52
N ASP A 336 -7.45 -21.51 -20.30
CA ASP A 336 -6.32 -21.23 -19.42
C ASP A 336 -6.41 -19.80 -18.84
N SER A 337 -6.90 -19.70 -17.61
CA SER A 337 -7.09 -18.42 -16.92
C SER A 337 -5.77 -17.76 -16.51
N GLU A 338 -4.73 -18.55 -16.24
CA GLU A 338 -3.43 -18.04 -15.80
C GLU A 338 -2.69 -17.46 -17.02
N ALA A 339 -2.61 -18.22 -18.11
CA ALA A 339 -1.99 -17.77 -19.36
C ALA A 339 -2.70 -16.54 -19.96
N LEU A 340 -4.03 -16.45 -19.85
CA LEU A 340 -4.77 -15.25 -20.24
C LEU A 340 -4.30 -14.04 -19.43
N ARG A 341 -4.22 -14.17 -18.10
CA ARG A 341 -3.85 -13.07 -17.21
C ARG A 341 -2.43 -12.59 -17.50
N GLU A 342 -1.46 -13.50 -17.53
CA GLU A 342 -0.06 -13.19 -17.84
C GLU A 342 0.09 -12.50 -19.21
N THR A 343 -0.70 -12.92 -20.19
CA THR A 343 -0.70 -12.33 -21.53
C THR A 343 -1.19 -10.89 -21.49
N ILE A 344 -2.35 -10.64 -20.88
CA ILE A 344 -2.92 -9.29 -20.83
C ILE A 344 -2.04 -8.37 -19.97
N GLU A 345 -1.57 -8.82 -18.81
CA GLU A 345 -0.68 -8.02 -17.94
C GLU A 345 0.58 -7.57 -18.70
N ARG A 346 1.25 -8.48 -19.43
CA ARG A 346 2.47 -8.17 -20.20
C ARG A 346 2.25 -7.17 -21.34
N GLN A 347 1.06 -7.14 -21.92
CA GLN A 347 0.78 -6.38 -23.15
C GLN A 347 0.00 -5.09 -22.93
N SER A 348 -0.44 -4.83 -21.70
CA SER A 348 -1.32 -3.72 -21.38
C SER A 348 -0.66 -2.72 -20.43
N ILE A 349 -1.12 -1.48 -20.54
CA ILE A 349 -0.97 -0.44 -19.53
C ILE A 349 -2.01 -0.70 -18.43
N ALA A 350 -3.24 -0.98 -18.82
CA ALA A 350 -4.30 -1.29 -17.88
C ALA A 350 -5.34 -2.24 -18.48
N TYR A 351 -6.14 -2.86 -17.65
CA TYR A 351 -7.22 -3.72 -18.08
C TYR A 351 -8.32 -3.76 -17.02
N ALA A 352 -9.54 -3.97 -17.46
CA ALA A 352 -10.67 -4.08 -16.55
C ALA A 352 -10.92 -5.53 -16.11
N THR A 353 -11.32 -5.62 -14.86
CA THR A 353 -11.68 -6.85 -14.15
C THR A 353 -13.03 -6.69 -13.47
N GLU A 354 -13.61 -7.82 -13.08
CA GLU A 354 -14.78 -7.94 -12.22
C GLU A 354 -14.48 -8.88 -11.05
N GLN A 355 -15.45 -9.03 -10.13
CA GLN A 355 -15.36 -9.92 -8.98
C GLN A 355 -14.08 -9.67 -8.17
N ASN A 356 -13.88 -8.41 -7.79
CA ASN A 356 -12.74 -7.94 -7.00
C ASN A 356 -11.37 -8.25 -7.64
N GLY A 357 -11.22 -8.14 -8.95
CA GLY A 357 -9.94 -8.35 -9.63
C GLY A 357 -9.68 -9.76 -10.15
N THR A 358 -10.58 -10.71 -9.87
CA THR A 358 -10.36 -12.13 -10.17
C THR A 358 -10.76 -12.50 -11.59
N VAL A 359 -11.70 -11.77 -12.20
CA VAL A 359 -12.24 -12.10 -13.52
C VAL A 359 -11.86 -11.00 -14.50
N LEU A 360 -10.98 -11.29 -15.45
CA LEU A 360 -10.69 -10.38 -16.56
C LEU A 360 -11.90 -10.27 -17.49
N THR A 361 -12.30 -9.05 -17.82
CA THR A 361 -13.49 -8.77 -18.67
C THR A 361 -13.21 -7.82 -19.82
N GLY A 362 -12.16 -7.00 -19.76
CA GLY A 362 -11.98 -5.91 -20.72
C GLY A 362 -12.84 -4.69 -20.37
N PRO A 363 -12.52 -3.50 -20.90
CA PRO A 363 -11.56 -3.27 -21.99
C PRO A 363 -10.08 -3.37 -21.59
N ILE A 364 -9.20 -3.50 -22.58
CA ILE A 364 -7.74 -3.55 -22.42
C ILE A 364 -7.15 -2.25 -22.95
N VAL A 365 -6.32 -1.59 -22.16
CA VAL A 365 -5.62 -0.36 -22.52
C VAL A 365 -4.19 -0.68 -22.88
N CYS A 366 -3.80 -0.30 -24.09
CA CYS A 366 -2.47 -0.55 -24.64
C CYS A 366 -1.84 0.75 -25.14
N PRO A 367 -0.51 0.79 -25.35
CA PRO A 367 0.11 1.88 -26.09
C PRO A 367 -0.60 2.14 -27.43
N ALA A 368 -0.70 3.39 -27.87
CA ALA A 368 -1.45 3.74 -29.08
C ALA A 368 -0.90 3.09 -30.37
N ALA A 369 0.38 2.69 -30.35
CA ALA A 369 1.02 1.97 -31.45
C ALA A 369 0.83 0.44 -31.38
N THR A 370 0.08 -0.07 -30.41
CA THR A 370 -0.20 -1.50 -30.29
C THR A 370 -1.22 -1.91 -31.33
N GLU A 371 -0.77 -2.75 -32.26
CA GLU A 371 -1.62 -3.41 -33.24
C GLU A 371 -2.45 -4.50 -32.56
N ILE A 372 -3.70 -4.69 -32.99
CA ILE A 372 -4.63 -5.68 -32.41
C ILE A 372 -4.06 -7.09 -32.46
N GLU A 373 -3.25 -7.37 -33.48
CA GLU A 373 -2.57 -8.63 -33.70
C GLU A 373 -1.70 -9.03 -32.51
N ALA A 374 -0.98 -8.08 -31.93
CA ALA A 374 -0.11 -8.34 -30.79
C ALA A 374 -0.91 -8.87 -29.59
N VAL A 375 -2.15 -8.42 -29.40
CA VAL A 375 -3.02 -8.84 -28.31
C VAL A 375 -3.76 -10.14 -28.64
N VAL A 376 -4.20 -10.33 -29.89
CA VAL A 376 -5.03 -11.47 -30.28
C VAL A 376 -4.21 -12.74 -30.52
N GLU A 377 -3.00 -12.66 -31.10
CA GLU A 377 -2.16 -13.83 -31.40
C GLU A 377 -1.96 -14.76 -30.18
N PRO A 378 -1.58 -14.27 -28.99
CA PRO A 378 -1.42 -15.14 -27.82
C PRO A 378 -2.75 -15.76 -27.35
N LEU A 379 -3.88 -15.07 -27.54
CA LEU A 379 -5.20 -15.62 -27.20
C LEU A 379 -5.58 -16.78 -28.13
N VAL A 380 -5.17 -16.70 -29.40
CA VAL A 380 -5.30 -17.81 -30.36
C VAL A 380 -4.52 -19.03 -29.87
N GLU A 381 -3.25 -18.84 -29.48
CA GLU A 381 -2.41 -19.92 -28.95
C GLU A 381 -3.01 -20.60 -27.70
N ILE A 382 -3.72 -19.84 -26.86
CA ILE A 382 -4.44 -20.41 -25.71
C ILE A 382 -5.64 -21.23 -26.19
N LEU A 383 -6.47 -20.69 -27.09
CA LEU A 383 -7.64 -21.41 -27.61
C LEU A 383 -7.26 -22.72 -28.31
N GLU A 384 -6.15 -22.75 -29.05
CA GLU A 384 -5.64 -23.94 -29.73
C GLU A 384 -5.29 -25.11 -28.78
N ARG A 385 -5.16 -24.85 -27.47
CA ARG A 385 -4.99 -25.91 -26.46
C ARG A 385 -6.25 -26.76 -26.26
N ARG A 386 -7.42 -26.25 -26.67
CA ARG A 386 -8.72 -26.91 -26.51
C ARG A 386 -9.43 -27.14 -27.84
N PHE A 387 -9.46 -26.15 -28.71
CA PHE A 387 -10.18 -26.19 -29.97
C PHE A 387 -9.36 -26.93 -31.05
N ASP A 388 -10.02 -27.70 -31.91
CA ASP A 388 -9.37 -28.49 -32.96
C ASP A 388 -8.70 -27.61 -34.03
N SER A 389 -9.27 -26.42 -34.26
CA SER A 389 -8.69 -25.39 -35.12
C SER A 389 -9.19 -24.01 -34.70
N VAL A 390 -8.32 -23.01 -34.83
CA VAL A 390 -8.66 -21.61 -34.64
C VAL A 390 -8.18 -20.84 -35.87
N ASP A 391 -9.12 -20.35 -36.67
CA ASP A 391 -8.81 -19.51 -37.83
C ASP A 391 -9.01 -18.05 -37.46
N TRP A 392 -8.04 -17.21 -37.82
CA TRP A 392 -8.12 -15.78 -37.61
C TRP A 392 -8.00 -15.03 -38.95
N THR A 393 -8.94 -14.13 -39.16
CA THR A 393 -8.96 -13.17 -40.26
C THR A 393 -8.98 -11.75 -39.69
N ALA A 394 -8.78 -10.72 -40.51
CA ALA A 394 -8.70 -9.33 -40.04
C ALA A 394 -9.86 -8.90 -39.11
N ASP A 395 -11.09 -9.39 -39.34
CA ASP A 395 -12.29 -8.95 -38.62
C ASP A 395 -12.95 -10.05 -37.76
N GLU A 396 -12.49 -11.30 -37.87
CA GLU A 396 -13.18 -12.44 -37.26
C GLU A 396 -12.20 -13.54 -36.81
N LEU A 397 -12.41 -14.03 -35.58
CA LEU A 397 -11.80 -15.24 -35.03
C LEU A 397 -12.83 -16.37 -34.99
N VAL A 398 -12.48 -17.54 -35.54
CA VAL A 398 -13.36 -18.71 -35.63
C VAL A 398 -12.69 -19.93 -34.99
N ALA A 399 -13.19 -20.36 -33.84
CA ALA A 399 -12.71 -21.56 -33.16
C ALA A 399 -13.68 -22.74 -33.39
N ARG A 400 -13.15 -23.91 -33.76
CA ARG A 400 -13.94 -25.12 -34.02
C ARG A 400 -13.56 -26.22 -33.06
N GLU A 401 -14.55 -26.86 -32.45
CA GLU A 401 -14.36 -28.08 -31.66
C GLU A 401 -15.34 -29.16 -32.14
N THR A 402 -14.86 -30.39 -32.15
CA THR A 402 -15.63 -31.59 -32.47
C THR A 402 -16.02 -32.24 -31.16
N ALA A 403 -17.30 -32.15 -30.79
CA ALA A 403 -17.79 -32.64 -29.51
C ALA A 403 -18.84 -33.75 -29.72
N PHE A 404 -18.88 -34.71 -28.80
CA PHE A 404 -19.93 -35.72 -28.78
C PHE A 404 -21.31 -35.06 -28.62
N ASP A 405 -22.27 -35.48 -29.45
CA ASP A 405 -23.66 -35.04 -29.48
C ASP A 405 -24.58 -36.15 -28.91
N PRO A 406 -25.08 -35.98 -27.66
CA PRO A 406 -26.00 -36.92 -27.03
C PRO A 406 -27.26 -37.22 -27.84
N ASP A 407 -27.73 -36.28 -28.66
CA ASP A 407 -28.94 -36.47 -29.46
C ASP A 407 -28.68 -37.37 -30.67
N LEU A 408 -27.49 -37.30 -31.28
CA LEU A 408 -27.08 -38.22 -32.34
C LEU A 408 -27.03 -39.67 -31.82
N ALA A 409 -26.42 -39.88 -30.65
CA ALA A 409 -26.34 -41.19 -30.02
C ALA A 409 -27.72 -41.73 -29.61
N ARG A 410 -28.58 -40.89 -29.02
CA ARG A 410 -29.96 -41.27 -28.66
C ARG A 410 -30.82 -41.59 -29.87
N THR A 411 -30.71 -40.80 -30.95
CA THR A 411 -31.42 -41.05 -32.21
C THR A 411 -30.98 -42.37 -32.84
N ALA A 412 -29.73 -42.75 -32.66
CA ALA A 412 -29.18 -44.03 -33.09
C ALA A 412 -29.52 -45.21 -32.14
N GLY A 413 -30.33 -44.98 -31.10
CA GLY A 413 -30.78 -46.04 -30.17
C GLY A 413 -29.79 -46.37 -29.06
N ILE A 414 -28.83 -45.49 -28.77
CA ILE A 414 -27.84 -45.66 -27.70
C ILE A 414 -28.25 -44.79 -26.49
N PRO A 415 -28.94 -45.35 -25.48
CA PRO A 415 -29.34 -44.60 -24.29
C PRO A 415 -28.15 -44.35 -23.35
N GLU A 416 -28.31 -43.40 -22.44
CA GLU A 416 -27.32 -43.11 -21.39
C GLU A 416 -26.98 -44.38 -20.59
N GLY A 417 -25.68 -44.66 -20.49
CA GLY A 417 -25.16 -45.89 -19.88
C GLY A 417 -23.67 -46.09 -20.19
N PRO A 418 -23.07 -47.25 -19.82
CA PRO A 418 -21.63 -47.46 -19.95
C PRO A 418 -21.09 -47.34 -21.38
N LYS A 419 -21.86 -47.80 -22.38
CA LYS A 419 -21.48 -47.69 -23.80
C LYS A 419 -21.56 -46.24 -24.30
N PHE A 420 -22.57 -45.50 -23.85
CA PHE A 420 -22.69 -44.07 -24.13
C PHE A 420 -21.52 -43.28 -23.53
N GLY A 421 -21.15 -43.57 -22.27
CA GLY A 421 -20.00 -42.95 -21.62
C GLY A 421 -18.68 -43.21 -22.34
N LYS A 422 -18.49 -44.43 -22.87
CA LYS A 422 -17.33 -44.77 -23.71
C LYS A 422 -17.29 -43.98 -25.02
N LEU A 423 -18.42 -43.90 -25.74
CA LEU A 423 -18.50 -43.09 -26.96
C LEU A 423 -18.26 -41.59 -26.67
N ALA A 424 -18.82 -41.08 -25.56
CA ALA A 424 -18.61 -39.70 -25.12
C ALA A 424 -17.14 -39.41 -24.74
N SER A 425 -16.39 -40.42 -24.30
CA SER A 425 -14.97 -40.35 -24.00
C SER A 425 -14.06 -40.68 -25.20
N GLY A 426 -14.60 -40.71 -26.42
CA GLY A 426 -13.82 -41.03 -27.63
C GLY A 426 -13.39 -42.49 -27.77
N GLN A 427 -14.10 -43.43 -27.13
CA GLN A 427 -13.83 -44.87 -27.25
C GLN A 427 -14.91 -45.58 -28.06
N SER A 428 -14.50 -46.40 -29.02
CA SER A 428 -15.38 -47.28 -29.79
C SER A 428 -16.10 -48.29 -28.89
N VAL A 429 -17.33 -48.64 -29.25
CA VAL A 429 -18.14 -49.63 -28.53
C VAL A 429 -18.78 -50.63 -29.47
N GLU A 430 -18.93 -51.86 -29.00
CA GLU A 430 -19.62 -52.92 -29.75
C GLU A 430 -21.11 -52.94 -29.38
N ILE A 431 -21.99 -52.85 -30.37
CA ILE A 431 -23.45 -52.97 -30.22
C ILE A 431 -23.93 -53.98 -31.26
N ASP A 432 -24.63 -55.02 -30.81
CA ASP A 432 -25.18 -56.10 -31.66
C ASP A 432 -24.17 -56.76 -32.62
N GLY A 433 -22.89 -56.79 -32.25
CA GLY A 433 -21.81 -57.40 -33.03
C GLY A 433 -21.14 -56.47 -34.05
N GLU A 434 -21.56 -55.20 -34.12
CA GLU A 434 -20.91 -54.16 -34.91
C GLU A 434 -20.11 -53.21 -34.02
N GLU A 435 -18.88 -52.91 -34.43
CA GLU A 435 -18.05 -51.87 -33.80
C GLU A 435 -18.52 -50.49 -34.28
N ILE A 436 -18.85 -49.62 -33.32
CA ILE A 436 -19.31 -48.27 -33.60
C ILE A 436 -18.26 -47.27 -33.13
N ASP A 437 -17.78 -46.48 -34.07
CA ASP A 437 -16.81 -45.41 -33.86
C ASP A 437 -17.46 -44.16 -33.21
N PRO A 438 -16.85 -43.56 -32.18
CA PRO A 438 -17.31 -42.31 -31.57
C PRO A 438 -17.46 -41.14 -32.55
N GLU A 439 -16.66 -41.08 -33.63
CA GLU A 439 -16.74 -40.02 -34.65
C GLU A 439 -18.15 -39.91 -35.26
N ARG A 440 -18.90 -41.02 -35.33
CA ARG A 440 -20.27 -41.05 -35.85
C ARG A 440 -21.26 -40.23 -35.03
N PHE A 441 -20.95 -39.95 -33.77
CA PHE A 441 -21.80 -39.20 -32.84
C PHE A 441 -21.22 -37.85 -32.46
N GLN A 442 -20.21 -37.39 -33.19
CA GLN A 442 -19.65 -36.07 -32.98
C GLN A 442 -20.39 -35.04 -33.84
N ARG A 443 -20.42 -33.81 -33.35
CA ARG A 443 -20.91 -32.64 -34.07
C ARG A 443 -19.91 -31.52 -33.92
N GLU A 444 -19.61 -30.88 -35.04
CA GLU A 444 -18.80 -29.66 -35.06
C GLU A 444 -19.57 -28.52 -34.37
N ARG A 445 -18.92 -27.88 -33.41
CA ARG A 445 -19.35 -26.64 -32.78
C ARG A 445 -18.40 -25.54 -33.22
N ILE A 446 -18.97 -24.42 -33.64
CA ILE A 446 -18.23 -23.28 -34.16
C ILE A 446 -18.50 -22.08 -33.25
N ARG A 447 -17.45 -21.52 -32.66
CA ARG A 447 -17.46 -20.23 -31.97
C ARG A 447 -16.94 -19.16 -32.93
N ARG A 448 -17.60 -18.01 -32.96
CA ARG A 448 -17.24 -16.87 -33.80
C ARG A 448 -17.15 -15.62 -32.94
N TYR A 449 -16.08 -14.88 -33.08
CA TYR A 449 -15.82 -13.64 -32.35
C TYR A 449 -15.51 -12.54 -33.35
N THR A 450 -16.25 -11.43 -33.29
CA THR A 450 -16.00 -10.23 -34.11
C THR A 450 -15.02 -9.33 -33.39
N LEU A 451 -13.90 -8.99 -34.02
CA LEU A 451 -12.80 -8.22 -33.43
C LEU A 451 -12.92 -6.72 -33.72
#